data_AF-A0A7C1MLE2-F1
#
_entry.id   AF-A0A7C1MLE2-F1
#
_cell.length_a   1.000
_cell.length_b   1.000
_cell.length_c   1.000
_cell.angle_alpha   90.00
_cell.angle_beta   90.00
_cell.angle_gamma   90.00
#
_symmetry.space_group_name_H-M   'P 1'
#
loop_
_entity.id
_entity.type
_entity.pdbx_description
1 polymer ?
#
loop_
_entity_poly.entity_id
_entity_poly.type
_entity_poly.pdbx_seq_one_letter_code
_entity_poly.pdbx_strand_id
1 'polypeptide(L)'
;MLKEFKADLHIHTCLSPCADLNMSPLAVVNAAAEKGIDIIAVTDHNSAENVLAAQRAALDKDITVLAGMEIASSEEAHIIA
;
A
#
# COMPACT_ATOMS: atom_id res chain seq x y z
N MET A 1 4.45 16.02 -23.95
CA MET A 1 5.12 15.84 -22.65
C MET A 1 4.51 14.63 -21.96
N LEU A 2 5.30 13.83 -21.26
CA LEU A 2 4.79 12.69 -20.47
C LEU A 2 4.21 13.20 -19.15
N LYS A 3 3.20 12.49 -18.61
CA LYS A 3 2.63 12.80 -17.29
C LYS A 3 3.56 12.26 -16.20
N GLU A 4 3.83 13.08 -15.18
CA GLU A 4 4.59 12.68 -13.99
C GLU A 4 3.63 12.16 -12.91
N PHE A 5 4.11 11.22 -12.10
CA PHE A 5 3.38 10.65 -10.97
C PHE A 5 4.31 10.55 -9.76
N LYS A 6 3.79 10.90 -8.58
CA LYS A 6 4.42 10.64 -7.29
C LYS A 6 3.88 9.32 -6.74
N ALA A 7 4.77 8.39 -6.45
CA ALA A 7 4.39 7.05 -6.02
C ALA A 7 5.12 6.60 -4.75
N ASP A 8 4.42 5.83 -3.92
CA ASP A 8 4.98 5.09 -2.78
C ASP A 8 4.58 3.62 -2.89
N LEU A 9 5.54 2.77 -3.25
CA LEU A 9 5.30 1.41 -3.73
C LEU A 9 5.66 0.31 -2.70
N HIS A 10 5.93 0.69 -1.45
CA HIS A 10 6.25 -0.27 -0.39
C HIS A 10 5.58 0.19 0.92
N ILE A 11 4.28 -0.08 1.04
CA ILE A 11 3.48 0.32 2.20
C ILE A 11 2.87 -0.90 2.88
N HIS A 12 3.04 -0.97 4.19
CA HIS A 12 2.37 -1.94 5.04
C HIS A 12 1.15 -1.32 5.70
N THR A 13 0.10 -2.12 5.84
CA THR A 13 -1.10 -1.84 6.61
C THR A 13 -1.05 -2.55 7.95
N CYS A 14 -2.09 -2.39 8.77
CA CYS A 14 -2.26 -3.08 10.05
C CYS A 14 -2.26 -4.63 9.96
N LEU A 15 -2.24 -5.22 8.77
CA LEU A 15 -2.10 -6.66 8.55
C LEU A 15 -0.64 -7.15 8.70
N SER A 16 0.33 -6.28 8.49
CA SER A 16 1.75 -6.60 8.67
C SER A 16 2.15 -6.57 10.16
N PRO A 17 3.01 -7.51 10.61
CA PRO A 17 3.47 -7.57 12.00
C PRO A 17 4.31 -6.37 12.45
N CYS A 18 4.90 -5.62 11.51
CA CYS A 18 5.69 -4.43 11.82
C CYS A 18 4.87 -3.13 11.85
N ALA A 19 3.55 -3.20 11.61
CA ALA A 19 2.68 -2.04 11.51
C ALA A 19 1.80 -1.88 12.77
N ASP A 20 1.28 -0.67 12.97
CA ASP A 20 0.35 -0.36 14.05
C ASP A 20 -1.11 -0.64 13.62
N LEU A 21 -1.99 -0.96 14.57
CA LEU A 21 -3.42 -1.17 14.30
C LEU A 21 -4.11 0.05 13.68
N ASN A 22 -3.59 1.25 13.93
CA ASN A 22 -4.08 2.50 13.34
C ASN A 22 -3.75 2.61 11.84
N MET A 23 -2.85 1.79 11.30
CA MET A 23 -2.50 1.74 9.87
C MET A 23 -3.52 0.96 9.05
N SER A 24 -4.81 1.19 9.28
CA SER A 24 -5.87 0.59 8.47
C SER A 24 -5.76 0.99 6.99
N PRO A 25 -6.31 0.19 6.05
CA PRO A 25 -6.32 0.55 4.62
C PRO A 25 -6.87 1.95 4.34
N LEU A 26 -7.92 2.37 5.06
CA LEU A 26 -8.48 3.72 4.95
C LEU A 26 -7.50 4.80 5.42
N ALA A 27 -6.84 4.57 6.56
CA ALA A 27 -5.86 5.51 7.10
C ALA A 27 -4.66 5.69 6.16
N VAL A 28 -4.15 4.59 5.59
CA VAL A 28 -3.07 4.60 4.59
C VAL A 28 -3.46 5.44 3.38
N VAL A 29 -4.63 5.18 2.81
CA VAL A 29 -5.13 5.90 1.63
C VAL A 29 -5.35 7.40 1.93
N ASN A 30 -5.91 7.74 3.09
CA ASN A 30 -6.09 9.14 3.50
C ASN A 30 -4.74 9.86 3.64
N ALA A 31 -3.76 9.23 4.29
CA ALA A 31 -2.44 9.81 4.47
C ALA A 31 -1.72 10.01 3.12
N ALA A 32 -1.89 9.10 2.16
CA ALA A 32 -1.37 9.26 0.81
C ALA A 32 -2.01 10.47 0.10
N ALA A 33 -3.32 10.66 0.24
CA ALA A 33 -4.05 11.80 -0.32
C ALA A 33 -3.57 13.13 0.23
N GLU A 34 -3.43 13.22 1.55
CA GLU A 34 -2.92 14.41 2.24
C GLU A 34 -1.49 14.77 1.81
N LYS A 35 -0.68 13.77 1.44
CA LYS A 35 0.70 13.94 0.95
C LYS A 35 0.80 14.18 -0.56
N GLY A 36 -0.34 14.23 -1.26
CA GLY A 36 -0.40 14.39 -2.72
C GLY A 36 0.34 13.29 -3.48
N ILE A 37 0.21 12.03 -3.03
CA ILE A 37 0.74 10.85 -3.71
C ILE A 37 -0.33 10.33 -4.68
N ASP A 38 0.04 10.13 -5.94
CA ASP A 38 -0.88 9.70 -6.99
C ASP A 38 -1.08 8.17 -7.03
N ILE A 39 -0.03 7.42 -6.67
CA ILE A 39 -0.01 5.96 -6.76
C ILE A 39 0.58 5.37 -5.47
N ILE A 40 -0.13 4.41 -4.87
CA ILE A 40 0.42 3.60 -3.77
C ILE A 40 0.36 2.12 -4.08
N ALA A 41 1.21 1.32 -3.44
CA ALA A 41 1.07 -0.14 -3.40
C ALA A 41 0.96 -0.62 -1.95
N VAL A 42 -0.04 -1.45 -1.68
CA VAL A 42 -0.12 -2.19 -0.41
C VAL A 42 0.68 -3.47 -0.59
N THR A 43 1.68 -3.66 0.26
CA THR A 43 2.65 -4.76 0.19
C THR A 43 2.81 -5.41 1.57
N ASP A 44 1.72 -5.86 2.18
CA ASP A 44 1.79 -6.51 3.50
C ASP A 44 2.68 -7.76 3.47
N HIS A 45 3.28 -8.10 4.61
CA HIS A 45 4.18 -9.25 4.72
C HIS A 45 3.41 -10.55 4.43
N ASN A 46 3.79 -11.22 3.33
CA ASN A 46 3.22 -12.50 2.89
C ASN A 46 1.68 -12.53 2.81
N SER A 47 1.03 -11.38 2.64
CA SER A 47 -0.42 -11.30 2.45
C SER A 47 -0.81 -10.14 1.53
N ALA A 48 -1.90 -10.34 0.78
CA ALA A 48 -2.53 -9.32 -0.05
C ALA A 48 -3.99 -9.02 0.40
N GLU A 49 -4.41 -9.53 1.56
CA GLU A 49 -5.83 -9.52 1.97
C GLU A 49 -6.40 -8.12 2.19
N ASN A 50 -5.55 -7.12 2.49
CA ASN A 50 -5.96 -5.73 2.66
C ASN A 50 -5.97 -4.90 1.37
N VAL A 51 -5.50 -5.45 0.24
CA VAL A 51 -5.47 -4.73 -1.05
C VAL A 51 -6.86 -4.28 -1.47
N LEU A 52 -7.86 -5.18 -1.44
CA LEU A 52 -9.23 -4.85 -1.85
C LEU A 52 -9.86 -3.78 -0.94
N ALA A 53 -9.53 -3.80 0.35
CA ALA A 53 -10.01 -2.79 1.29
C ALA A 53 -9.38 -1.42 1.00
N ALA A 54 -8.08 -1.37 0.67
CA ALA A 54 -7.39 -0.14 0.27
C ALA A 54 -7.93 0.42 -1.05
N GLN A 55 -8.11 -0.43 -2.06
CA GLN A 55 -8.72 -0.04 -3.34
C GLN A 55 -10.11 0.54 -3.16
N ARG A 56 -10.96 -0.08 -2.32
CA ARG A 56 -12.28 0.45 -1.97
C ARG A 56 -12.19 1.80 -1.25
N ALA A 57 -11.25 1.97 -0.33
CA ALA A 57 -11.04 3.23 0.38
C ALA A 57 -10.56 4.38 -0.52
N ALA A 58 -10.01 4.05 -1.70
CA ALA A 58 -9.52 5.00 -2.70
C ALA A 58 -10.56 5.39 -3.76
N LEU A 59 -11.74 4.75 -3.84
CA LEU A 59 -12.73 5.00 -4.90
C LEU A 59 -13.14 6.47 -5.04
N ASP A 60 -13.26 7.19 -3.92
CA ASP A 60 -13.62 8.61 -3.88
C ASP A 60 -12.40 9.55 -3.85
N LYS A 61 -11.20 9.05 -4.16
CA LYS A 61 -9.94 9.80 -4.15
C LYS A 61 -9.22 9.67 -5.48
N ASP A 62 -8.42 10.68 -5.82
CA ASP A 62 -7.55 10.65 -7.00
C ASP A 62 -6.24 9.90 -6.69
N ILE A 63 -6.36 8.64 -6.24
CA ILE A 63 -5.25 7.76 -5.90
C ILE A 63 -5.45 6.40 -6.54
N THR A 64 -4.42 5.92 -7.24
CA THR A 64 -4.37 4.54 -7.71
C THR A 64 -3.74 3.65 -6.65
N VAL A 65 -4.42 2.57 -6.28
CA VAL A 65 -3.89 1.55 -5.36
C VAL A 65 -3.54 0.28 -6.14
N LEU A 66 -2.24 -0.01 -6.23
CA LEU A 66 -1.71 -1.23 -6.81
C LEU A 66 -1.77 -2.38 -5.78
N ALA A 67 -2.08 -3.57 -6.29
CA ALA A 67 -1.95 -4.80 -5.53
C ALA A 67 -0.48 -5.18 -5.46
N GLY A 68 0.00 -5.50 -4.26
CA GLY A 68 1.33 -6.06 -4.07
C GLY A 68 1.42 -6.89 -2.80
N MET A 69 2.60 -7.43 -2.54
CA MET A 69 2.95 -8.17 -1.34
C MET A 69 4.44 -8.06 -1.10
N GLU A 70 4.88 -7.93 0.16
CA GLU A 70 6.27 -8.14 0.50
C GLU A 70 6.46 -9.60 0.92
N ILE A 71 7.07 -10.38 0.03
CA ILE A 71 7.35 -11.80 0.25
C ILE A 71 8.64 -11.91 1.05
N ALA A 72 8.58 -12.58 2.21
CA ALA A 72 9.77 -12.96 2.97
C ALA A 72 10.16 -14.41 2.63
N SER A 73 11.35 -14.59 2.07
CA SER A 73 11.92 -15.91 1.79
C SER A 73 12.45 -16.59 3.05
N SER A 74 12.78 -17.88 2.95
CA SER A 74 13.43 -18.65 4.03
C SER A 74 14.81 -18.12 4.45
N GLU A 75 15.47 -17.40 3.55
CA GLU A 75 16.76 -16.76 3.74
C GLU A 75 16.63 -15.34 4.31
N GLU A 76 15.43 -14.91 4.69
CA GLU A 76 15.09 -13.57 5.17
C GLU A 76 15.35 -12.45 4.12
N ALA A 77 15.44 -12.81 2.84
CA ALA A 77 15.39 -11.83 1.76
C ALA A 77 13.94 -11.42 1.50
N HIS A 78 13.69 -10.12 1.42
CA HIS A 78 12.39 -9.52 1.18
C HIS A 78 12.25 -9.07 -0.27
N ILE A 79 11.11 -9.41 -0.89
CA ILE A 79 10.86 -9.17 -2.31
C ILE A 79 9.48 -8.52 -2.47
N ILE A 80 9.42 -7.39 -3.16
CA ILE A 80 8.16 -6.77 -3.57
C ILE A 80 7.68 -7.44 -4.86
N ALA A 81 6.44 -7.96 -4.82
CA ALA A 81 5.77 -8.66 -5.92
C ALA A 81 4.37 -8.11 -6.18
#